data_AF-A0A7G2F0C9-F1
#
_entry.id   AF-A0A7G2F0C9-F1
#
_cell.length_a   1.000
_cell.length_b   1.000
_cell.length_c   1.000
_cell.angle_alpha   90.00
_cell.angle_beta   90.00
_cell.angle_gamma   90.00
#
_symmetry.space_group_name_H-M   'P 1'
#
loop_
_entity.id
_entity.type
_entity.pdbx_description
1 polymer ?
#
loop_
_entity_poly.entity_id
_entity_poly.type
_entity_poly.pdbx_seq_one_letter_code
_entity_poly.pdbx_strand_id
1 'polypeptide(L)'
;MLMQCTPDLTSRDCKQCLGDCVMYFRKDYMGRKGGMASLPSCYFRWDLYSFHNAFDNVTRVPAPPPRPHAQEKESCITVKKGKSIGYGGIIAIVVVFTFINLLVFIGFIKVYARRGKLNNVGSAEYSDSDGQFMLRFDLGMIVMATDDFSSENTLGQGGFGTVYKGTFPNGQEVAVKRLTKGSGQGDMEFKNES
;
A
#
# COMPACT_ATOMS: atom_id res chain seq x y z
N MET A 1 25.19 -37.50 4.83
CA MET A 1 25.81 -36.28 4.24
C MET A 1 26.46 -36.64 2.93
N LEU A 2 26.32 -35.81 1.90
CA LEU A 2 26.94 -36.01 0.59
C LEU A 2 27.66 -34.72 0.17
N MET A 3 28.90 -34.87 -0.28
CA MET A 3 29.74 -33.78 -0.77
C MET A 3 30.46 -34.27 -2.02
N GLN A 4 30.36 -33.53 -3.14
CA GLN A 4 31.17 -33.81 -4.32
C GLN A 4 31.64 -32.52 -4.99
N CYS A 5 32.74 -32.64 -5.71
CA CYS A 5 33.32 -31.61 -6.56
C CYS A 5 33.36 -32.12 -8.00
N THR A 6 33.44 -31.20 -8.96
CA THR A 6 33.76 -31.57 -10.34
C THR A 6 35.19 -32.14 -10.41
N PRO A 7 35.45 -33.10 -11.32
CA PRO A 7 36.73 -33.79 -11.40
C PRO A 7 37.91 -32.86 -11.78
N ASP A 8 37.62 -31.67 -12.31
CA ASP A 8 38.61 -30.69 -12.78
C ASP A 8 39.27 -29.88 -11.65
N LEU A 9 38.84 -30.07 -10.39
CA LEU A 9 39.34 -29.31 -9.25
C LEU A 9 40.49 -29.99 -8.53
N THR A 10 41.46 -29.19 -8.06
CA THR A 10 42.48 -29.69 -7.13
C THR A 10 41.85 -30.01 -5.77
N SER A 11 42.51 -30.87 -4.99
CA SER A 11 42.05 -31.19 -3.63
C SER A 11 41.91 -29.95 -2.74
N ARG A 12 42.75 -28.94 -2.94
CA ARG A 12 42.71 -27.67 -2.19
C ARG A 12 41.48 -26.85 -2.58
N ASP A 13 41.24 -26.70 -3.88
CA ASP A 13 40.12 -25.89 -4.39
C ASP A 13 38.79 -26.56 -4.08
N CYS A 14 38.72 -27.90 -4.13
CA CYS A 14 37.54 -28.65 -3.71
C CYS A 14 37.23 -28.45 -2.23
N LYS A 15 38.24 -28.48 -1.34
CA LYS A 15 38.04 -28.18 0.09
C LYS A 15 37.56 -26.76 0.32
N GLN A 16 38.13 -25.79 -0.40
CA GLN A 16 37.72 -24.39 -0.30
C GLN A 16 36.27 -24.21 -0.76
N CYS A 17 35.92 -24.72 -1.93
CA CYS A 17 34.57 -24.64 -2.49
C CYS A 17 33.53 -25.29 -1.56
N LEU A 18 33.81 -26.50 -1.04
CA LEU A 18 32.92 -27.17 -0.09
C LEU A 18 32.80 -26.40 1.22
N GLY A 19 33.89 -25.79 1.71
CA GLY A 19 33.89 -24.92 2.87
C GLY A 19 32.96 -23.72 2.67
N ASP A 20 33.04 -23.06 1.52
CA ASP A 20 32.18 -21.93 1.16
C ASP A 20 30.70 -22.35 1.04
N CYS A 21 30.44 -23.51 0.43
CA CYS A 21 29.11 -24.14 0.38
C CYS A 21 28.49 -24.30 1.79
N VAL A 22 29.27 -24.84 2.73
CA VAL A 22 28.83 -25.08 4.11
C VAL A 22 28.65 -23.77 4.85
N MET A 23 29.55 -22.80 4.68
CA MET A 23 29.47 -21.48 5.30
C MET A 23 28.23 -20.71 4.82
N TYR A 24 27.95 -20.75 3.52
CA TYR A 24 26.73 -20.19 2.93
C TYR A 24 25.48 -20.86 3.52
N PHE A 25 25.45 -22.20 3.51
CA PHE A 25 24.31 -22.95 4.06
C PHE A 25 24.07 -22.63 5.55
N ARG A 26 25.15 -22.56 6.33
CA ARG A 26 25.09 -22.25 7.76
C ARG A 26 24.58 -20.84 8.02
N LYS A 27 24.97 -19.87 7.19
CA LYS A 27 24.55 -18.47 7.35
C LYS A 27 23.06 -18.29 7.07
N ASP A 28 22.56 -18.89 5.99
CA ASP A 28 21.21 -18.59 5.49
C ASP A 28 20.14 -19.61 5.94
N TYR A 29 20.54 -20.81 6.41
CA TYR A 29 19.62 -21.91 6.69
C TYR A 29 19.81 -22.58 8.07
N MET A 30 20.38 -21.85 9.05
CA MET A 30 20.46 -22.33 10.44
C MET A 30 19.13 -22.87 10.96
N GLY A 31 19.15 -24.08 11.55
CA GLY A 31 18.00 -24.70 12.20
C GLY A 31 17.12 -25.59 11.30
N ARG A 32 17.36 -25.66 10.00
CA ARG A 32 16.61 -26.56 9.11
C ARG A 32 17.05 -28.02 9.25
N LYS A 33 16.06 -28.91 9.24
CA LYS A 33 16.27 -30.37 9.18
C LYS A 33 16.45 -30.79 7.72
N GLY A 34 17.70 -30.79 7.25
CA GLY A 34 18.05 -31.15 5.87
C GLY A 34 18.13 -29.95 4.92
N GLY A 35 18.83 -30.12 3.79
CA GLY A 35 19.02 -29.12 2.76
C GLY A 35 20.18 -29.41 1.80
N MET A 36 20.24 -28.63 0.72
CA MET A 36 21.28 -28.71 -0.31
C MET A 36 21.80 -27.31 -0.62
N ALA A 37 23.12 -27.20 -0.80
CA ALA A 37 23.81 -26.01 -1.29
C ALA A 37 24.75 -26.40 -2.43
N SER A 38 24.75 -25.64 -3.52
CA SER A 38 25.59 -25.90 -4.69
C SER A 38 26.27 -24.63 -5.16
N LEU A 39 27.57 -24.72 -5.41
CA LEU A 39 28.36 -23.77 -6.19
C LEU A 39 28.68 -24.39 -7.57
N PRO A 40 29.18 -23.61 -8.54
CA PRO A 40 29.45 -24.09 -9.91
C PRO A 40 30.31 -25.37 -9.99
N SER A 41 31.23 -25.56 -9.04
CA SER A 41 32.20 -26.67 -9.06
C SER A 41 32.07 -27.64 -7.88
N CYS A 42 31.13 -27.41 -6.96
CA CYS A 42 30.95 -28.30 -5.80
C CYS A 42 29.52 -28.25 -5.27
N TYR A 43 29.08 -29.34 -4.64
CA TYR A 43 27.80 -29.37 -3.96
C TYR A 43 27.89 -30.08 -2.61
N PHE A 44 27.02 -29.64 -1.73
CA PHE A 44 26.82 -30.15 -0.38
C PHE A 44 25.35 -30.46 -0.16
N ARG A 45 25.03 -31.67 0.31
CA ARG A 45 23.69 -32.06 0.71
C ARG A 45 23.72 -32.76 2.07
N TRP A 46 22.85 -32.30 2.96
CA TRP A 46 22.58 -32.95 4.24
C TRP A 46 21.09 -33.29 4.32
N ASP A 47 20.76 -34.44 4.88
CA ASP A 47 19.38 -34.89 5.04
C ASP A 47 19.31 -35.79 6.26
N LEU A 48 18.10 -36.00 6.77
CA LEU A 48 17.84 -36.87 7.91
C LEU A 48 17.81 -38.35 7.51
N TYR A 49 17.58 -38.64 6.23
CA TYR A 49 17.54 -39.99 5.70
C TYR A 49 18.90 -40.42 5.14
N SER A 50 19.27 -41.67 5.40
CA SER A 50 20.48 -42.29 4.88
C SER A 50 20.41 -42.45 3.36
N PHE A 51 21.46 -42.05 2.65
CA PHE A 51 21.56 -42.18 1.19
C PHE A 51 22.48 -43.31 0.73
N HIS A 52 22.93 -44.17 1.66
CA HIS A 52 23.99 -45.14 1.37
C HIS A 52 23.63 -46.12 0.23
N ASN A 53 22.35 -46.41 0.00
CA ASN A 53 21.90 -47.35 -1.03
C ASN A 53 21.38 -46.66 -2.32
N ALA A 54 21.38 -45.32 -2.39
CA ALA A 54 20.85 -44.60 -3.55
C ALA A 54 21.77 -44.64 -4.78
N PHE A 55 23.03 -45.04 -4.59
CA PHE A 55 24.07 -45.01 -5.63
C PHE A 55 24.62 -46.38 -6.02
N ASP A 56 24.13 -47.46 -5.41
CA ASP A 56 24.65 -48.82 -5.68
C ASP A 56 24.41 -49.25 -7.13
N ASN A 57 23.39 -48.71 -7.79
CA ASN A 57 23.03 -49.01 -9.18
C ASN A 57 23.40 -47.89 -10.18
N VAL A 58 24.23 -46.92 -9.79
CA VAL A 58 24.63 -45.83 -10.71
C VAL A 58 25.96 -46.19 -11.39
N THR A 59 25.89 -46.45 -12.70
CA THR A 59 27.07 -46.59 -13.54
C THR A 59 27.86 -45.28 -13.54
N ARG A 60 29.08 -45.27 -12.98
CA ARG A 60 29.97 -44.11 -13.07
C ARG A 60 30.34 -43.90 -14.54
N VAL A 61 29.82 -42.84 -15.15
CA VAL A 61 30.23 -42.42 -16.49
C VAL A 61 31.61 -41.76 -16.36
N PRO A 62 32.65 -42.22 -17.07
CA PRO A 62 33.94 -41.56 -17.09
C PRO A 62 33.78 -40.12 -17.59
N ALA A 63 34.52 -39.19 -16.98
CA ALA A 63 34.57 -37.83 -17.50
C ALA A 63 35.04 -37.88 -18.97
N PRO A 64 34.39 -37.15 -19.90
CA PRO A 64 34.86 -37.06 -21.27
C PRO A 64 36.30 -36.50 -21.29
N PRO A 65 37.15 -36.93 -22.25
CA PRO A 65 38.52 -36.45 -22.34
C PRO A 65 38.57 -34.92 -22.45
N PRO A 66 39.63 -34.26 -21.93
CA PRO A 66 39.77 -32.81 -22.03
C PRO A 66 39.67 -32.38 -23.49
N ARG A 67 38.66 -31.57 -23.82
CA ARG A 67 38.56 -30.97 -25.16
C ARG A 67 39.76 -30.02 -25.34
N PRO A 68 40.41 -29.98 -26.52
CA PRO A 68 41.47 -29.01 -26.77
C PRO A 68 40.95 -27.61 -26.47
N HIS A 69 41.71 -26.85 -25.67
CA HIS A 69 41.40 -25.47 -25.30
C HIS A 69 41.15 -24.63 -26.56
N ALA A 70 39.88 -24.50 -26.95
CA ALA A 70 39.44 -23.32 -27.65
C ALA A 70 39.47 -22.21 -26.62
N GLN A 71 40.26 -21.16 -26.88
CA GLN A 71 40.19 -19.90 -26.13
C GLN A 71 38.77 -19.35 -26.26
N GLU A 72 37.89 -19.79 -25.36
CA GLU A 72 36.67 -19.08 -25.05
C GLU A 72 37.13 -17.79 -24.37
N LYS A 73 36.95 -16.66 -25.07
CA LYS A 73 37.13 -15.34 -24.45
C LYS A 73 36.43 -15.39 -23.11
N GLU A 74 37.19 -15.17 -22.03
CA GLU A 74 36.67 -14.74 -20.75
C GLU A 74 35.89 -13.44 -20.98
N SER A 75 34.65 -13.55 -21.44
CA SER A 75 33.64 -12.58 -21.11
C SER A 75 33.26 -12.94 -19.69
N CYS A 76 34.02 -12.41 -18.74
CA CYS A 76 33.60 -12.33 -17.36
C CYS A 76 32.25 -11.61 -17.39
N ILE A 77 31.16 -12.39 -17.41
CA ILE A 77 29.89 -11.89 -16.92
C ILE A 77 30.20 -11.62 -15.46
N THR A 78 30.56 -10.38 -15.18
CA THR A 78 30.45 -9.82 -13.85
C THR A 78 29.00 -10.05 -13.48
N VAL A 79 28.73 -11.16 -12.79
CA VAL A 79 27.51 -11.34 -12.03
C VAL A 79 27.57 -10.18 -11.05
N LYS A 80 26.87 -9.10 -11.39
CA LYS A 80 26.76 -7.91 -10.55
C LYS A 80 26.20 -8.45 -9.25
N LYS A 81 27.07 -8.61 -8.24
CA LYS A 81 26.73 -9.07 -6.91
C LYS A 81 25.59 -8.16 -6.45
N GLY A 82 24.37 -8.69 -6.47
CA GLY A 82 23.19 -7.94 -6.06
C GLY A 82 23.51 -7.37 -4.69
N LYS A 83 23.53 -6.04 -4.60
CA LYS A 83 23.89 -5.35 -3.36
C LYS A 83 22.80 -5.71 -2.36
N SER A 84 23.09 -6.67 -1.48
CA SER A 84 22.15 -7.08 -0.45
C SER A 84 21.84 -5.86 0.40
N ILE A 85 20.56 -5.52 0.49
CA ILE A 85 20.11 -4.38 1.29
C ILE A 85 20.39 -4.75 2.74
N GLY A 86 21.36 -4.07 3.35
CA GLY A 86 21.69 -4.27 4.75
C GLY A 86 20.50 -3.94 5.66
N TYR A 87 20.58 -4.36 6.92
CA TYR A 87 19.48 -4.21 7.89
C TYR A 87 18.93 -2.78 7.98
N GLY A 88 19.79 -1.76 7.88
CA GLY A 88 19.38 -0.36 7.85
C GLY A 88 18.52 0.03 6.64
N GLY A 89 18.77 -0.55 5.47
CA GLY A 89 17.95 -0.33 4.29
C GLY A 89 16.58 -1.01 4.39
N ILE A 90 16.51 -2.18 5.05
CA ILE A 90 15.25 -2.87 5.33
C ILE A 90 14.39 -2.01 6.28
N ILE A 91 14.99 -1.47 7.36
CA ILE A 91 14.28 -0.58 8.29
C ILE A 91 13.73 0.65 7.56
N ALA A 92 14.54 1.30 6.71
CA ALA A 92 14.10 2.47 5.96
C ALA A 92 12.88 2.16 5.07
N ILE A 93 12.89 1.02 4.37
CA ILE A 93 11.76 0.59 3.53
C ILE A 93 10.51 0.38 4.39
N VAL A 94 10.63 -0.31 5.54
CA VAL A 94 9.49 -0.57 6.44
C VAL A 94 8.91 0.73 6.99
N VAL A 95 9.74 1.68 7.40
CA VAL A 95 9.29 2.99 7.91
C VAL A 95 8.56 3.79 6.82
N VAL A 96 9.08 3.79 5.59
CA VAL A 96 8.43 4.49 4.46
C VAL A 96 7.10 3.83 4.11
N PHE A 97 7.06 2.49 4.01
CA PHE A 97 5.83 1.77 3.70
C PHE A 97 4.77 1.99 4.79
N THR A 98 5.14 1.91 6.06
CA THR A 98 4.20 2.12 7.18
C THR A 98 3.65 3.55 7.18
N PHE A 99 4.50 4.56 6.93
CA PHE A 99 4.08 5.95 6.83
C PHE A 99 3.11 6.19 5.65
N ILE A 100 3.40 5.64 4.47
CA ILE A 100 2.51 5.74 3.29
C ILE A 100 1.15 5.09 3.58
N ASN A 101 1.14 3.88 4.16
CA ASN A 101 -0.10 3.20 4.51
C ASN A 101 -0.92 3.98 5.55
N LEU A 102 -0.26 4.60 6.53
CA LEU A 102 -0.94 5.46 7.52
C LEU A 102 -1.61 6.67 6.86
N LEU A 103 -0.93 7.35 5.92
CA LEU A 103 -1.50 8.48 5.20
C LEU A 103 -2.70 8.08 4.34
N VAL A 104 -2.61 6.95 3.64
CA VAL A 104 -3.73 6.38 2.86
C VAL A 104 -4.90 6.03 3.76
N PHE A 105 -4.64 5.41 4.93
CA PHE A 105 -5.67 5.05 5.89
C PHE A 105 -6.38 6.29 6.47
N ILE A 106 -5.64 7.34 6.83
CA ILE A 106 -6.22 8.61 7.28
C ILE A 106 -7.05 9.26 6.15
N GLY A 107 -6.53 9.25 4.92
CA GLY A 107 -7.25 9.75 3.74
C GLY A 107 -8.56 8.98 3.52
N PHE A 108 -8.52 7.66 3.61
CA PHE A 108 -9.67 6.78 3.51
C PHE A 108 -10.69 7.08 4.61
N ILE A 109 -10.28 7.18 5.88
CA ILE A 109 -11.18 7.57 6.99
C ILE A 109 -11.81 8.92 6.69
N LYS A 110 -11.05 9.93 6.23
CA LYS A 110 -11.62 11.24 5.89
C LYS A 110 -12.61 11.17 4.73
N VAL A 111 -12.35 10.37 3.71
CA VAL A 111 -13.27 10.14 2.58
C VAL A 111 -14.54 9.43 3.06
N TYR A 112 -14.41 8.40 3.88
CA TYR A 112 -15.55 7.65 4.43
C TYR A 112 -16.35 8.49 5.42
N ALA A 113 -15.72 9.31 6.25
CA ALA A 113 -16.41 10.26 7.12
C ALA A 113 -17.14 11.35 6.32
N ARG A 114 -16.53 11.86 5.23
CA ARG A 114 -17.19 12.76 4.28
C ARG A 114 -18.37 12.08 3.58
N ARG A 115 -18.23 10.81 3.18
CA ARG A 115 -19.32 10.01 2.59
C ARG A 115 -20.41 9.68 3.60
N GLY A 116 -20.08 9.43 4.87
CA GLY A 116 -21.06 9.29 5.95
C GLY A 116 -21.82 10.59 6.22
N LYS A 117 -21.14 11.75 6.09
CA LYS A 117 -21.79 13.06 6.13
C LYS A 117 -22.65 13.34 4.88
N LEU A 118 -22.34 12.75 3.73
CA LEU A 118 -23.16 12.82 2.50
C LEU A 118 -24.33 11.82 2.52
N ASN A 119 -24.15 10.64 3.11
CA ASN A 119 -25.18 9.60 3.19
C ASN A 119 -26.18 9.86 4.33
N ASN A 120 -25.80 10.59 5.39
CA ASN A 120 -26.76 11.16 6.35
C ASN A 120 -27.53 12.38 5.79
N VAL A 121 -27.25 12.79 4.55
CA VAL A 121 -27.96 13.89 3.85
C VAL A 121 -29.01 13.35 2.87
N GLY A 122 -29.23 12.03 2.83
CA GLY A 122 -30.43 11.42 2.24
C GLY A 122 -31.28 10.76 3.32
N SER A 123 -32.50 11.26 3.50
CA SER A 123 -33.58 10.64 4.30
C SER A 123 -33.33 10.45 5.80
N ALA A 124 -33.43 11.53 6.57
CA ALA A 124 -34.23 11.46 7.79
C ALA A 124 -35.66 11.87 7.43
N GLU A 125 -36.38 10.99 6.73
CA GLU A 125 -37.83 11.10 6.58
C GLU A 125 -38.45 10.90 7.97
N TYR A 126 -38.80 12.00 8.62
CA TYR A 126 -39.79 11.98 9.69
C TYR A 126 -41.12 12.34 9.05
N SER A 127 -41.95 11.32 8.80
CA SER A 127 -43.33 11.50 8.37
C SER A 127 -44.12 12.14 9.51
N ASP A 128 -44.30 13.45 9.45
CA ASP A 128 -45.41 14.09 10.15
C ASP A 128 -46.56 14.26 9.16
N SER A 129 -47.75 13.87 9.60
CA SER A 129 -48.96 13.85 8.81
C SER A 129 -49.47 15.26 8.51
N ASP A 130 -48.85 15.96 7.56
CA ASP A 130 -49.55 16.92 6.71
C ASP A 130 -48.71 17.18 5.45
N GLY A 131 -49.36 17.15 4.27
CA GLY A 131 -48.76 16.94 2.95
C GLY A 131 -47.86 18.05 2.38
N GLN A 132 -46.96 18.65 3.16
CA GLN A 132 -45.93 19.56 2.67
C GLN A 132 -44.55 18.91 2.74
N PHE A 133 -43.94 18.66 1.58
CA PHE A 133 -42.53 18.28 1.45
C PHE A 133 -41.64 19.45 1.91
N MET A 134 -41.48 19.63 3.21
CA MET A 134 -40.60 20.64 3.77
C MET A 134 -39.17 20.10 3.77
N LEU A 135 -38.36 20.50 2.79
CA LEU A 135 -36.92 20.21 2.77
C LEU A 135 -36.26 20.94 3.95
N ARG A 136 -36.06 20.22 5.06
CA ARG A 136 -35.39 20.75 6.25
C ARG A 136 -33.88 20.68 6.07
N PHE A 137 -33.24 21.84 5.94
CA PHE A 137 -31.78 21.96 5.93
C PHE A 137 -31.25 22.23 7.33
N ASP A 138 -30.16 21.56 7.70
CA ASP A 138 -29.44 21.85 8.95
C ASP A 138 -28.80 23.25 8.88
N LEU A 139 -28.88 24.03 9.97
CA LEU A 139 -28.32 25.38 10.01
C LEU A 139 -26.80 25.36 9.78
N GLY A 140 -26.10 24.33 10.29
CA GLY A 140 -24.67 24.15 10.03
C GLY A 140 -24.34 23.93 8.55
N MET A 141 -25.25 23.31 7.80
CA MET A 141 -25.12 23.14 6.36
C MET A 141 -25.28 24.47 5.61
N ILE A 142 -26.23 25.31 6.03
CA ILE A 142 -26.48 26.64 5.45
C ILE A 142 -25.29 27.57 5.71
N VAL A 143 -24.78 27.58 6.94
CA VAL A 143 -23.58 28.33 7.34
C VAL A 143 -22.38 27.91 6.50
N MET A 144 -22.15 26.60 6.35
CA MET A 144 -21.05 26.10 5.54
C MET A 144 -21.21 26.42 4.05
N ALA A 145 -22.43 26.30 3.50
CA ALA A 145 -22.69 26.57 2.10
C ALA A 145 -22.50 28.05 1.73
N THR A 146 -22.76 28.96 2.68
CA THR A 146 -22.65 30.42 2.50
C THR A 146 -21.30 30.99 2.95
N ASP A 147 -20.36 30.13 3.36
CA ASP A 147 -19.08 30.52 3.96
C ASP A 147 -19.26 31.49 5.14
N ASP A 148 -20.03 31.04 6.14
CA ASP A 148 -20.41 31.82 7.33
C ASP A 148 -21.09 33.17 7.02
N PHE A 149 -21.95 33.18 5.99
CA PHE A 149 -22.58 34.40 5.48
C PHE A 149 -21.56 35.48 5.09
N SER A 150 -20.47 35.06 4.43
CA SER A 150 -19.46 35.98 3.90
C SER A 150 -20.09 37.03 2.98
N SER A 151 -19.65 38.28 3.14
CA SER A 151 -20.12 39.39 2.30
C SER A 151 -19.79 39.19 0.81
N GLU A 152 -18.77 38.40 0.50
CA GLU A 152 -18.39 38.04 -0.89
C GLU A 152 -19.49 37.24 -1.59
N ASN A 153 -20.32 36.53 -0.83
CA ASN A 153 -21.45 35.76 -1.33
C ASN A 153 -22.76 36.56 -1.36
N THR A 154 -22.74 37.88 -1.12
CA THR A 154 -23.98 38.67 -1.11
C THR A 154 -24.56 38.79 -2.51
N LEU A 155 -25.78 38.28 -2.69
CA LEU A 155 -26.57 38.45 -3.92
C LEU A 155 -27.38 39.76 -3.90
N GLY A 156 -27.77 40.22 -2.72
CA GLY A 156 -28.49 41.49 -2.56
C GLY A 156 -28.89 41.77 -1.12
N GLN A 157 -29.14 43.04 -0.81
CA GLN A 157 -29.55 43.49 0.52
C GLN A 157 -30.79 44.41 0.40
N GLY A 158 -31.78 44.18 1.24
CA GLY A 158 -33.00 45.00 1.31
C GLY A 158 -33.49 45.16 2.75
N GLY A 159 -34.66 45.79 2.92
CA GLY A 159 -35.24 46.06 4.25
C GLY A 159 -35.58 44.79 5.05
N PHE A 160 -35.71 43.65 4.38
CA PHE A 160 -36.03 42.36 4.99
C PHE A 160 -34.80 41.46 5.21
N GLY A 161 -33.59 42.00 5.05
CA GLY A 161 -32.35 41.27 5.28
C GLY A 161 -31.48 41.12 4.03
N THR A 162 -30.49 40.23 4.14
CA THR A 162 -29.45 40.03 3.12
C THR A 162 -29.57 38.65 2.52
N VAL A 163 -29.51 38.55 1.20
CA VAL A 163 -29.53 37.30 0.45
C VAL A 163 -28.10 36.92 0.10
N TYR A 164 -27.70 35.71 0.46
CA TYR A 164 -26.38 35.15 0.19
C TYR A 164 -26.48 34.00 -0.81
N LYS A 165 -25.50 33.87 -1.69
CA LYS A 165 -25.26 32.70 -2.52
C LYS A 165 -24.67 31.60 -1.63
N GLY A 166 -25.28 30.43 -1.64
CA GLY A 166 -24.71 29.24 -1.03
C GLY A 166 -24.42 28.18 -2.10
N THR A 167 -23.36 27.41 -1.91
CA THR A 167 -23.08 26.24 -2.75
C THR A 167 -22.89 25.02 -1.85
N PHE A 168 -23.79 24.06 -1.96
CA PHE A 168 -23.68 22.81 -1.22
C PHE A 168 -22.53 21.94 -1.78
N PRO A 169 -22.00 20.98 -1.00
CA PRO A 169 -20.93 20.09 -1.46
C PRO A 169 -21.27 19.23 -2.69
N ASN A 170 -22.57 19.04 -2.98
CA ASN A 170 -23.06 18.38 -4.20
C ASN A 170 -23.06 19.29 -5.44
N GLY A 171 -22.60 20.54 -5.32
CA GLY A 171 -22.59 21.54 -6.39
C GLY A 171 -23.91 22.27 -6.58
N GLN A 172 -24.93 21.97 -5.78
CA GLN A 172 -26.23 22.66 -5.84
C GLN A 172 -26.09 24.08 -5.29
N GLU A 173 -26.44 25.07 -6.11
CA GLU A 173 -26.51 26.48 -5.71
C GLU A 173 -27.85 26.79 -5.05
N VAL A 174 -27.82 27.61 -4.00
CA VAL A 174 -28.99 28.07 -3.25
C VAL A 174 -28.88 29.57 -2.94
N ALA A 175 -30.02 30.23 -2.76
CA ALA A 175 -30.10 31.59 -2.25
C ALA A 175 -30.63 31.56 -0.82
N VAL A 176 -29.84 32.06 0.13
CA VAL A 176 -30.16 32.05 1.56
C VAL A 176 -30.45 33.47 2.02
N LYS A 177 -31.70 33.75 2.38
CA LYS A 177 -32.11 35.05 2.92
C LYS A 177 -31.95 35.07 4.45
N ARG A 178 -31.00 35.85 4.95
CA ARG A 178 -30.79 36.08 6.38
C ARG A 178 -31.55 37.33 6.82
N LEU A 179 -32.58 37.13 7.63
CA LEU A 179 -33.39 38.22 8.19
C LEU A 179 -32.57 39.01 9.22
N THR A 180 -32.70 40.34 9.20
CA THR A 180 -32.19 41.22 10.26
C THR A 180 -33.17 41.23 11.44
N LYS A 181 -32.67 41.11 12.67
CA LYS A 181 -33.51 41.24 13.88
C LYS A 181 -34.05 42.67 13.96
N GLY A 182 -35.34 42.84 13.68
CA GLY A 182 -36.00 44.15 13.82
C GLY A 182 -37.29 44.37 13.02
N SER A 183 -37.63 43.51 12.05
CA SER A 183 -38.87 43.68 11.27
C SER A 183 -39.97 42.75 11.80
N GLY A 184 -40.68 43.16 12.85
CA GLY A 184 -41.88 42.47 13.34
C GLY A 184 -43.02 42.37 12.31
N GLN A 185 -42.84 42.96 11.13
CA GLN A 185 -43.78 42.91 10.01
C GLN A 185 -43.47 41.77 9.02
N GLY A 186 -42.21 41.31 8.94
CA GLY A 186 -41.77 40.32 7.94
C GLY A 186 -42.00 38.85 8.30
N ASP A 187 -42.16 38.52 9.58
CA ASP A 187 -42.34 37.12 10.03
C ASP A 187 -43.71 36.53 9.59
N MET A 188 -44.72 37.38 9.40
CA MET A 188 -46.04 36.98 8.88
C MET A 188 -46.06 36.93 7.35
N GLU A 189 -45.39 37.85 6.66
CA GLU A 189 -45.30 37.85 5.19
C GLU A 189 -44.50 36.65 4.67
N PHE A 190 -43.48 36.18 5.41
CA PHE A 190 -42.70 35.00 5.02
C PHE A 190 -43.48 33.68 5.13
N LYS A 191 -44.46 33.59 6.05
CA LYS A 191 -45.29 32.39 6.20
C LYS A 191 -46.37 32.24 5.13
N ASN A 192 -46.67 33.29 4.36
CA ASN A 192 -47.77 33.30 3.39
C ASN A 192 -47.35 33.07 1.93
N GLU A 193 -46.05 32.97 1.63
CA GLU A 193 -45.53 32.73 0.28
C GLU A 193 -44.81 31.36 0.11
N SER A 194 -44.93 30.45 1.09
CA SER A 194 -44.29 29.11 1.06
C SER A 194 -45.31 27.98 0.99
#